data_AF-R6SS30-F1
#
_entry.id   AF-R6SS30-F1
#
_cell.length_a   1.000
_cell.length_b   1.000
_cell.length_c   1.000
_cell.angle_alpha   90.00
_cell.angle_beta   90.00
_cell.angle_gamma   90.00
#
_symmetry.space_group_name_H-M   'P 1'
#
loop_
_entity.id
_entity.type
_entity.pdbx_description
1 polymer ?
#
loop_
_entity_poly.entity_id
_entity_poly.type
_entity_poly.pdbx_seq_one_letter_code
_entity_poly.pdbx_strand_id
1 'polypeptide(L)'
;MDPDTLRALFAPYADGSALDREKENPLSKQDFYEDGLSGGENSRAMRDALAASFGLPAGMTANALLAALRLLCTYEAYKAAVTALRT
;
A
#
# COMPACT_ATOMS: atom_id res chain seq x y z
N MET A 1 -25.49 13.33 -2.78
CA MET A 1 -25.29 12.41 -1.65
C MET A 1 -25.01 13.27 -0.43
N ASP A 2 -25.79 13.11 0.63
CA ASP A 2 -25.60 13.83 1.89
C ASP A 2 -24.37 13.28 2.65
N PRO A 3 -23.36 14.10 2.99
CA PRO A 3 -22.14 13.64 3.67
C PRO A 3 -22.40 12.95 5.02
N ASP A 4 -23.45 13.36 5.73
CA ASP A 4 -23.74 12.81 7.07
C ASP A 4 -24.34 11.41 6.96
N THR A 5 -25.20 11.20 5.97
CA THR A 5 -25.66 9.85 5.57
C THR A 5 -24.48 8.92 5.29
N LEU A 6 -23.46 9.38 4.54
CA LEU A 6 -22.30 8.56 4.21
C LEU A 6 -21.47 8.20 5.46
N ARG A 7 -21.26 9.16 6.36
CA ARG A 7 -20.54 8.92 7.62
C ARG A 7 -21.26 7.92 8.51
N ALA A 8 -22.58 8.04 8.65
CA ALA A 8 -23.38 7.12 9.46
C ALA A 8 -23.30 5.69 8.93
N LEU A 9 -23.35 5.50 7.60
CA LEU A 9 -23.23 4.18 6.97
C LEU A 9 -21.87 3.51 7.23
N PHE A 10 -20.77 4.28 7.25
CA PHE A 10 -19.44 3.74 7.48
C PHE A 10 -19.02 3.69 8.95
N ALA A 11 -19.78 4.31 9.88
CA ALA A 11 -19.43 4.36 11.30
C ALA A 11 -19.13 2.99 11.94
N PRO A 12 -19.86 1.89 11.64
CA PRO A 12 -19.54 0.56 12.20
C PRO A 12 -18.21 -0.02 11.71
N TYR A 13 -17.68 0.47 10.60
CA TYR A 13 -16.42 0.02 9.99
C TYR A 13 -15.25 0.98 10.24
N ALA A 14 -15.50 2.08 10.96
CA ALA A 14 -14.45 3.04 11.28
C ALA A 14 -13.50 2.41 12.32
N ASP A 15 -12.32 2.01 11.84
CA ASP A 15 -11.23 1.52 12.66
C ASP A 15 -10.04 2.48 12.57
N GLY A 16 -9.64 3.04 13.71
CA GLY A 16 -8.47 3.93 13.82
C GLY A 16 -7.14 3.21 13.59
N SER A 17 -7.10 1.87 13.71
CA SER A 17 -5.87 1.09 13.61
C SER A 17 -5.14 1.27 12.29
N ALA A 18 -5.87 1.55 11.20
CA ALA A 18 -5.27 1.81 9.89
C ALA A 18 -4.52 3.14 9.85
N LEU A 19 -5.04 4.17 10.52
CA LEU A 19 -4.38 5.48 10.61
C LEU A 19 -3.16 5.41 11.52
N ASP A 20 -3.24 4.64 12.60
CA ASP A 20 -2.08 4.44 13.50
C ASP A 20 -0.99 3.64 12.79
N ARG A 21 -1.36 2.57 12.07
CA ARG A 21 -0.44 1.82 11.21
C ARG A 21 0.23 2.71 10.18
N GLU A 22 -0.51 3.56 9.48
CA GLU A 22 0.06 4.45 8.47
C GLU A 22 1.11 5.37 9.06
N LYS A 23 0.87 5.94 10.25
CA LYS A 23 1.81 6.84 10.93
C LYS A 23 3.06 6.11 11.40
N GLU A 24 2.89 4.91 11.95
CA GLU A 24 3.98 4.12 12.53
C GLU A 24 4.76 3.30 11.50
N ASN A 25 4.20 3.09 10.30
CA ASN A 25 4.85 2.27 9.27
C ASN A 25 6.10 2.99 8.72
N PRO A 26 7.31 2.40 8.88
CA PRO A 26 8.55 3.00 8.43
C PRO A 26 8.73 2.96 6.91
N LEU A 27 7.83 2.29 6.16
CA LEU A 27 7.93 2.15 4.71
C LEU A 27 8.08 3.49 4.01
N SER A 28 9.15 3.61 3.23
CA SER A 28 9.60 4.85 2.61
C SER A 28 9.73 4.71 1.09
N LYS A 29 9.97 5.85 0.42
CA LYS A 29 10.32 5.86 -1.01
C LYS A 29 11.70 5.27 -1.28
N GLN A 30 12.60 5.30 -0.29
CA GLN A 30 13.92 4.71 -0.42
C GLN A 30 13.81 3.19 -0.51
N ASP A 31 12.96 2.57 0.33
CA ASP A 31 12.64 1.14 0.22
C ASP A 31 12.12 0.80 -1.18
N PHE A 32 11.21 1.61 -1.74
CA PHE A 32 10.70 1.40 -3.10
C PHE A 32 11.78 1.47 -4.18
N TYR A 33 12.79 2.31 -4.00
CA TYR A 33 13.91 2.40 -4.93
C TYR A 33 14.82 1.17 -4.80
N GLU A 34 15.23 0.83 -3.58
CA GLU A 34 16.08 -0.33 -3.27
C GLU A 34 15.41 -1.66 -3.65
N ASP A 35 14.09 -1.73 -3.50
CA ASP A 35 13.31 -2.92 -3.82
C ASP A 35 12.94 -3.03 -5.31
N GLY A 36 13.31 -2.03 -6.14
CA GLY A 36 13.08 -2.03 -7.60
C GLY A 36 11.67 -1.61 -8.02
N LEU A 37 10.85 -1.14 -7.08
CA LEU A 37 9.48 -0.66 -7.30
C LEU A 37 9.43 0.76 -7.89
N SER A 38 10.57 1.42 -8.02
CA SER A 38 10.73 2.71 -8.69
C SER A 38 12.12 2.86 -9.33
N GLY A 39 12.27 3.82 -10.25
CA GLY A 39 13.56 4.18 -10.85
C GLY A 39 14.05 3.29 -12.01
N GLY A 40 13.45 2.11 -12.24
CA GLY A 40 13.81 1.20 -13.33
C GLY A 40 12.68 0.90 -14.32
N GLU A 41 13.02 0.33 -15.47
CA GLU A 41 12.06 -0.04 -16.52
C GLU A 41 11.04 -1.09 -16.05
N ASN A 42 11.47 -2.05 -15.21
CA ASN A 42 10.61 -3.10 -14.68
C ASN A 42 9.74 -2.67 -13.48
N SER A 43 9.93 -1.46 -12.97
CA SER A 43 9.28 -1.01 -11.74
C SER A 43 7.76 -0.98 -11.82
N ARG A 44 7.17 -0.73 -13.01
CA ARG A 44 5.72 -0.77 -13.19
C ARG A 44 5.18 -2.18 -12.98
N ALA A 45 5.75 -3.18 -13.65
CA ALA A 45 5.31 -4.57 -13.55
C ALA A 45 5.46 -5.10 -12.12
N MET A 46 6.57 -4.76 -11.45
CA MET A 46 6.76 -5.13 -10.04
C MET A 46 5.72 -4.49 -9.11
N ARG A 47 5.37 -3.21 -9.32
CA ARG A 47 4.31 -2.56 -8.55
C ARG A 47 2.95 -3.19 -8.80
N ASP A 48 2.63 -3.56 -10.04
CA ASP A 48 1.36 -4.21 -10.36
C ASP A 48 1.26 -5.60 -9.71
N ALA A 49 2.36 -6.36 -9.71
CA ALA A 49 2.43 -7.66 -9.02
C ALA A 49 2.31 -7.52 -7.49
N LEU A 50 2.97 -6.51 -6.89
CA LEU A 50 2.84 -6.21 -5.48
C LEU A 50 1.44 -5.71 -5.11
N ALA A 51 0.82 -4.87 -5.95
CA ALA A 51 -0.54 -4.42 -5.73
C ALA A 51 -1.51 -5.61 -5.70
N ALA A 52 -1.35 -6.55 -6.63
CA ALA A 52 -2.18 -7.76 -6.69
C ALA A 52 -2.08 -8.61 -5.41
N SER A 53 -0.91 -8.73 -4.77
CA SER A 53 -0.76 -9.51 -3.53
C SER A 53 -1.50 -8.92 -2.33
N PHE A 54 -1.82 -7.62 -2.38
CA PHE A 54 -2.63 -6.91 -1.37
C PHE A 54 -4.06 -6.61 -1.84
N GLY A 55 -4.49 -7.16 -2.98
CA GLY A 55 -5.83 -6.92 -3.54
C GLY A 55 -6.06 -5.49 -4.03
N LEU A 56 -4.98 -4.76 -4.33
CA LEU A 56 -5.02 -3.40 -4.86
C LEU A 56 -5.09 -3.39 -6.40
N PRO A 57 -5.65 -2.33 -7.00
CA PRO A 57 -5.71 -2.20 -8.45
C PRO A 57 -4.32 -2.04 -9.08
N ALA A 58 -4.15 -2.55 -10.31
CA ALA A 58 -2.97 -2.30 -11.12
C ALA A 58 -2.90 -0.84 -11.61
N GLY A 59 -1.73 -0.42 -12.09
CA GLY A 59 -1.50 0.91 -12.67
C GLY A 59 -1.26 2.01 -11.64
N MET A 60 -1.15 1.67 -10.36
CA MET A 60 -0.84 2.65 -9.30
C MET A 60 0.55 3.28 -9.51
N THR A 61 0.63 4.59 -9.27
CA THR A 61 1.92 5.28 -9.18
C THR A 61 2.70 4.78 -7.95
N ALA A 62 4.02 4.96 -7.95
CA ALA A 62 4.85 4.58 -6.79
C ALA A 62 4.35 5.22 -5.49
N ASN A 63 3.99 6.51 -5.53
CA ASN A 63 3.50 7.23 -4.36
C ASN A 63 2.12 6.74 -3.90
N ALA A 64 1.22 6.44 -4.85
CA ALA A 64 -0.11 5.94 -4.51
C ALA A 64 -0.05 4.55 -3.87
N LEU A 65 0.78 3.65 -4.43
CA LEU A 65 0.97 2.32 -3.87
C LEU A 65 1.63 2.39 -2.49
N LEU A 66 2.67 3.22 -2.33
CA LEU A 66 3.33 3.44 -1.04
C LEU A 66 2.34 3.86 0.06
N ALA A 67 1.48 4.85 -0.23
CA ALA A 67 0.48 5.32 0.71
C ALA A 67 -0.54 4.22 1.07
N ALA A 68 -1.01 3.46 0.08
CA ALA A 68 -1.92 2.35 0.31
C ALA A 68 -1.29 1.25 1.18
N LEU A 69 -0.04 0.87 0.91
CA LEU A 69 0.66 -0.17 1.68
C LEU A 69 0.90 0.25 3.13
N ARG A 70 1.23 1.53 3.39
CA ARG A 70 1.36 2.06 4.77
C ARG A 70 0.07 1.89 5.58
N LEU A 71 -1.09 2.05 4.94
CA LEU A 71 -2.39 1.87 5.58
C LEU A 71 -2.76 0.38 5.77
N LEU A 72 -2.46 -0.46 4.78
CA LEU A 72 -3.03 -1.80 4.67
C LEU A 72 -2.18 -2.91 5.31
N CYS A 73 -0.86 -2.71 5.44
CA CYS A 73 0.02 -3.78 5.89
C CYS A 73 1.15 -3.28 6.81
N THR A 74 1.76 -4.20 7.55
CA THR A 74 2.98 -3.91 8.33
C THR A 74 4.19 -3.88 7.41
N TYR A 75 5.28 -3.26 7.86
CA TYR A 75 6.54 -3.26 7.12
C TYR A 75 7.06 -4.68 6.83
N GLU A 76 6.94 -5.60 7.80
CA GLU A 76 7.32 -7.00 7.62
C GLU A 76 6.49 -7.71 6.54
N ALA A 77 5.18 -7.46 6.50
CA ALA A 77 4.30 -8.01 5.46
C ALA A 77 4.69 -7.47 4.07
N TYR A 78 5.05 -6.19 3.98
CA TYR A 78 5.61 -5.61 2.76
C TYR A 78 6.90 -6.32 2.33
N LYS A 79 7.89 -6.48 3.22
CA LYS A 79 9.17 -7.13 2.88
C LYS A 79 8.99 -8.59 2.47
N ALA A 80 8.09 -9.31 3.13
CA ALA A 80 7.74 -10.69 2.76
C ALA A 80 7.15 -10.75 1.35
N ALA A 81 6.20 -9.87 1.04
CA ALA A 81 5.57 -9.80 -0.28
C ALA A 81 6.58 -9.46 -1.38
N VAL A 82 7.45 -8.46 -1.16
CA VAL A 82 8.50 -8.11 -2.13
C VAL A 82 9.49 -9.26 -2.34
N THR A 83 9.88 -9.96 -1.29
CA THR A 83 10.78 -11.11 -1.38
C THR A 83 10.15 -12.23 -2.23
N ALA A 84 8.86 -12.51 -2.03
CA ALA A 84 8.14 -13.54 -2.78
C ALA A 84 8.01 -13.24 -4.28
N LEU A 85 8.09 -11.96 -4.70
CA LEU A 85 8.07 -11.58 -6.11
C LEU A 85 9.41 -11.76 -6.82
N ARG A 86 10.49 -12.04 -6.07
CA ARG A 86 11.85 -12.19 -6.59
C ARG A 86 12.29 -13.66 -6.75
N THR A 87 11.53 -14.59 -6.17
CA THR A 87 11.66 -16.05 -6.35
C THR A 87 10.92 -16.53 -7.57
#